data_AF-A0A372QA69-F1
#
_entry.id   AF-A0A372QA69-F1
#
_cell.length_a   1.000
_cell.length_b   1.000
_cell.length_c   1.000
_cell.angle_alpha   90.00
_cell.angle_beta   90.00
_cell.angle_gamma   90.00
#
_symmetry.space_group_name_H-M   'P 1'
#
loop_
_entity.id
_entity.type
_entity.pdbx_description
1 polymer ?
#
loop_
_entity_poly.entity_id
_entity_poly.type
_entity_poly.pdbx_seq_one_letter_code
_entity_poly.pdbx_strand_id
1 'polypeptide(L)'
;MTRSLEKNGGKVSQLSDSVAFFKSIIPDTKEAIALAEKSIGMLENKCQHLEDIISAKDRKIIALVDQISSHTRYNNINIEPEIYSSTYERKLWVKRRSESEYDLEARKKYTF
;
A
#
# COMPACT_ATOMS: atom_id res chain seq x y z
N MET A 1 61.22 36.47 -14.69
CA MET A 1 59.89 36.80 -15.26
C MET A 1 59.46 35.86 -16.39
N THR A 2 60.31 35.57 -17.37
CA THR A 2 59.97 34.72 -18.54
C THR A 2 59.49 33.30 -18.18
N ARG A 3 60.17 32.62 -17.26
CA ARG A 3 59.80 31.25 -16.82
C ARG A 3 58.42 31.15 -16.15
N SER A 4 57.95 32.21 -15.47
CA SER A 4 56.60 32.20 -14.87
C SER A 4 55.52 32.51 -15.88
N LEU A 5 55.80 33.35 -16.89
CA LEU A 5 54.89 33.63 -18.00
C LEU A 5 54.63 32.37 -18.83
N GLU A 6 55.66 31.60 -19.15
CA GLU A 6 55.56 30.36 -19.93
C GLU A 6 54.77 29.27 -19.17
N LYS A 7 55.05 29.11 -17.86
CA LYS A 7 54.26 28.24 -16.97
C LYS A 7 52.79 28.67 -16.90
N ASN A 8 52.51 29.97 -16.88
CA ASN A 8 51.14 30.48 -16.84
C ASN A 8 50.44 30.30 -18.19
N GLY A 9 51.15 30.46 -19.32
CA GLY A 9 50.62 30.18 -20.65
C GLY A 9 50.18 28.72 -20.81
N GLY A 10 51.01 27.76 -20.36
CA GLY A 10 50.65 26.34 -20.39
C GLY A 10 49.45 25.98 -19.50
N LYS A 11 49.25 26.69 -18.38
CA LYS A 11 48.05 26.53 -17.56
C LYS A 11 46.80 27.06 -18.26
N VAL A 12 46.93 28.19 -18.96
CA VAL A 12 45.82 28.80 -19.71
C VAL A 12 45.40 27.90 -20.87
N SER A 13 46.33 27.28 -21.58
CA SER A 13 45.99 26.33 -22.65
C SER A 13 45.27 25.10 -22.11
N GLN A 14 45.76 24.51 -21.00
CA GLN A 14 45.09 23.38 -20.34
C GLN A 14 43.66 23.72 -19.87
N LEU A 15 43.46 24.93 -19.32
CA LEU A 15 42.14 25.41 -18.94
C LEU A 15 41.23 25.58 -20.17
N SER A 16 41.78 26.10 -21.28
CA SER A 16 41.03 26.24 -22.54
C SER A 16 40.57 24.88 -23.07
N ASP A 17 41.43 23.87 -23.06
CA ASP A 17 41.10 22.51 -23.51
C ASP A 17 40.01 21.88 -22.63
N SER A 18 40.12 22.06 -21.31
CA SER A 18 39.11 21.58 -20.36
C SER A 18 37.76 22.28 -20.57
N VAL A 19 37.75 23.60 -20.82
CA VAL A 19 36.52 24.34 -21.13
C VAL A 19 35.90 23.86 -22.44
N ALA A 20 36.70 23.60 -23.48
CA ALA A 20 36.21 23.07 -24.75
C ALA A 20 35.59 21.68 -24.57
N PHE A 21 36.25 20.81 -23.79
CA PHE A 21 35.74 19.50 -23.44
C PHE A 21 34.40 19.58 -22.71
N PHE A 22 34.29 20.39 -21.64
CA PHE A 22 33.01 20.54 -20.93
C PHE A 22 31.91 21.11 -21.82
N LYS A 23 32.23 22.07 -22.70
CA LYS A 23 31.26 22.59 -23.69
C LYS A 23 30.73 21.51 -24.62
N SER A 24 31.54 20.51 -24.97
CA SER A 24 31.09 19.38 -25.80
C SER A 24 30.14 18.42 -25.06
N ILE A 25 30.27 18.27 -23.74
CA ILE A 25 29.49 17.29 -22.94
C ILE A 25 28.20 17.89 -22.36
N ILE A 26 28.15 19.21 -22.16
CA ILE A 26 26.97 19.89 -21.62
C ILE A 26 25.68 19.61 -22.43
N PRO A 27 25.68 19.61 -23.77
CA PRO A 27 24.48 19.30 -24.55
C PRO A 27 23.95 17.88 -24.29
N ASP A 28 24.83 16.89 -24.39
CA ASP A 28 24.47 15.47 -24.21
C ASP A 28 23.92 15.22 -22.79
N THR A 29 24.54 15.84 -21.77
CA THR A 29 24.06 15.74 -20.39
C THR A 29 22.71 16.42 -20.19
N LYS A 30 22.44 17.55 -20.84
CA LYS A 30 21.12 18.20 -20.83
C LYS A 30 20.05 17.32 -21.48
N GLU A 31 20.38 16.67 -22.60
CA GLU A 31 19.45 15.75 -23.26
C GLU A 31 19.14 14.53 -22.37
N ALA A 32 20.17 13.95 -21.75
CA ALA A 32 19.99 12.83 -20.81
C ALA A 32 19.10 13.22 -19.63
N ILE A 33 19.24 14.44 -19.09
CA ILE A 33 18.37 14.96 -18.03
C ILE A 33 16.92 15.06 -18.52
N ALA A 34 16.67 15.65 -19.69
CA ALA A 34 15.32 15.78 -20.24
C ALA A 34 14.64 14.41 -20.47
N LEU A 35 15.40 13.41 -20.92
CA LEU A 35 14.91 12.04 -21.08
C LEU A 35 14.59 11.38 -19.73
N ALA A 36 15.41 11.63 -18.71
CA ALA A 36 15.17 11.14 -17.36
C ALA A 36 13.91 11.77 -16.75
N GLU A 37 13.73 13.08 -16.89
CA GLU A 37 12.54 13.81 -16.43
C GLU A 37 11.26 13.26 -17.08
N LYS A 38 11.28 13.03 -18.40
CA LYS A 38 10.16 12.40 -19.11
C LYS A 38 9.85 11.00 -18.57
N SER A 39 10.89 10.22 -18.29
CA SER A 39 10.74 8.86 -17.76
C SER A 39 10.17 8.86 -16.34
N ILE A 40 10.59 9.80 -15.50
CA ILE A 40 10.05 10.02 -14.16
C ILE A 40 8.56 10.36 -14.24
N GLY A 41 8.17 11.32 -15.09
CA GLY A 41 6.75 11.70 -15.23
C GLY A 41 5.85 10.54 -15.70
N MET A 42 6.36 9.66 -16.58
CA MET A 42 5.64 8.43 -16.96
C MET A 42 5.49 7.45 -15.79
N LEU A 43 6.51 7.37 -14.92
CA LEU A 43 6.49 6.49 -13.75
C LEU A 43 5.53 7.02 -12.68
N GLU A 44 5.54 8.32 -12.42
CA GLU A 44 4.62 8.99 -11.49
C GLU A 44 3.15 8.75 -11.89
N ASN A 45 2.82 8.88 -13.18
CA ASN A 45 1.47 8.57 -13.68
C ASN A 45 1.07 7.11 -13.43
N LYS A 46 2.00 6.16 -13.64
CA LYS A 46 1.74 4.74 -13.36
C LYS A 46 1.55 4.50 -11.86
N CYS A 47 2.33 5.15 -11.01
CA CYS A 47 2.19 5.08 -9.56
C CYS A 47 0.82 5.59 -9.13
N GLN A 48 0.38 6.75 -9.63
CA GLN A 48 -0.93 7.32 -9.31
C GLN A 48 -2.08 6.36 -9.68
N HIS A 49 -2.02 5.78 -10.88
CA HIS A 49 -3.04 4.82 -11.32
C HIS A 49 -3.08 3.56 -10.44
N LEU A 50 -1.92 3.08 -9.96
CA LEU A 50 -1.86 1.95 -9.03
C LEU A 50 -2.43 2.32 -7.65
N GLU A 51 -2.16 3.52 -7.16
CA GLU A 51 -2.74 4.03 -5.91
C GLU A 51 -4.27 4.11 -5.97
N ASP A 52 -4.83 4.53 -7.11
CA ASP A 52 -6.27 4.56 -7.33
C ASP A 52 -6.88 3.16 -7.28
N ILE A 53 -6.22 2.18 -7.91
CA ILE A 53 -6.64 0.77 -7.90
C ILE A 53 -6.60 0.21 -6.47
N ILE A 54 -5.53 0.47 -5.73
CA ILE A 54 -5.38 0.01 -4.34
C ILE A 54 -6.48 0.64 -3.48
N SER A 55 -6.69 1.94 -3.59
CA SER A 55 -7.75 2.67 -2.87
C SER A 55 -9.14 2.09 -3.16
N ALA A 56 -9.42 1.74 -4.42
CA ALA A 56 -10.69 1.10 -4.78
C ALA A 56 -10.83 -0.30 -4.19
N LYS A 57 -9.75 -1.07 -4.12
CA LYS A 57 -9.74 -2.41 -3.49
C LYS A 57 -9.91 -2.32 -1.98
N ASP A 58 -9.25 -1.37 -1.32
CA ASP A 58 -9.38 -1.16 0.13
C ASP A 58 -10.81 -0.84 0.53
N ARG A 59 -11.49 0.04 -0.23
CA ARG A 59 -12.92 0.31 -0.01
C ARG A 59 -13.78 -0.94 -0.15
N LYS A 60 -13.49 -1.82 -1.12
CA LYS A 60 -14.20 -3.09 -1.28
C LYS A 60 -13.95 -4.05 -0.12
N ILE A 61 -12.71 -4.12 0.38
CA ILE A 61 -12.36 -4.93 1.55
C ILE A 61 -13.13 -4.45 2.77
N ILE A 62 -13.13 -3.13 3.02
CA ILE A 62 -13.89 -2.54 4.14
C ILE A 62 -15.37 -2.90 4.04
N ALA A 63 -15.99 -2.71 2.88
CA ALA A 63 -17.40 -3.06 2.67
C ALA A 63 -17.69 -4.56 2.92
N LEU A 64 -16.80 -5.45 2.49
CA LEU A 64 -16.93 -6.89 2.74
C LEU A 64 -16.77 -7.22 4.23
N VAL A 65 -15.84 -6.58 4.92
CA VAL A 65 -15.63 -6.76 6.37
C VAL A 65 -16.87 -6.29 7.15
N ASP A 66 -17.45 -5.16 6.77
CA ASP A 66 -18.68 -4.65 7.36
C ASP A 66 -19.85 -5.62 7.14
N GLN A 67 -19.97 -6.17 5.92
CA GLN A 67 -20.98 -7.16 5.58
C GLN A 67 -20.82 -8.44 6.42
N ILE A 68 -19.60 -8.99 6.52
CA ILE A 68 -19.31 -10.18 7.35
C ILE A 68 -19.64 -9.87 8.81
N SER A 69 -19.19 -8.74 9.34
CA SER A 69 -19.42 -8.34 10.73
C SER A 69 -20.91 -8.17 11.05
N SER A 70 -21.70 -7.67 10.08
CA SER A 70 -23.16 -7.61 10.22
C SER A 70 -23.77 -9.01 10.27
N HIS A 71 -23.34 -9.94 9.42
CA HIS A 71 -23.84 -11.30 9.39
C HIS A 71 -23.43 -12.10 10.65
N THR A 72 -22.21 -11.91 11.16
CA THR A 72 -21.75 -12.50 12.42
C THR A 72 -22.53 -11.97 13.63
N ARG A 73 -22.92 -10.69 13.64
CA ARG A 73 -23.77 -10.12 14.70
C ARG A 73 -25.17 -10.75 14.75
N TYR A 74 -25.74 -11.15 13.62
CA TYR A 74 -27.03 -11.86 13.57
C TYR A 74 -26.90 -13.37 13.79
N ASN A 75 -25.71 -13.96 13.63
CA ASN A 75 -25.39 -15.33 14.03
C ASN A 75 -25.01 -15.42 15.52
N ASN A 76 -25.79 -14.75 16.39
CA ASN A 76 -25.67 -14.94 17.82
C ASN A 76 -26.09 -16.40 18.11
N ILE A 77 -25.11 -17.24 18.45
CA ILE A 77 -25.31 -18.67 18.72
C ILE A 77 -26.34 -18.89 19.85
N ASN A 78 -26.58 -17.87 20.67
CA ASN A 78 -27.57 -17.88 21.76
C ASN A 78 -28.99 -17.47 21.33
N ILE A 79 -29.20 -16.98 20.11
CA ILE A 79 -30.52 -16.62 19.58
C ILE A 79 -31.04 -17.79 18.73
N GLU A 80 -32.30 -18.14 18.93
CA GLU A 80 -32.96 -19.22 18.19
C GLU A 80 -33.10 -18.84 16.72
N PRO A 81 -32.61 -19.68 15.78
CA PRO A 81 -32.84 -19.46 14.36
C PRO A 81 -34.35 -19.48 14.06
N GLU A 82 -34.83 -18.45 13.36
CA GLU A 82 -36.24 -18.34 12.97
C GLU A 82 -36.65 -19.42 11.95
N ILE A 83 -35.68 -19.89 11.15
CA ILE A 83 -35.84 -20.97 10.18
C ILE A 83 -34.66 -21.92 10.32
N TYR A 84 -34.96 -23.22 10.44
CA TYR A 84 -33.95 -24.27 10.42
C TYR A 84 -33.85 -24.89 9.03
N SER A 85 -32.62 -25.08 8.52
CA SER A 85 -32.43 -25.70 7.21
C SER A 85 -32.72 -27.20 7.24
N SER A 86 -32.71 -27.83 8.42
CA SER A 86 -33.08 -29.23 8.61
C SER A 86 -33.52 -29.55 10.05
N THR A 87 -34.15 -30.71 10.23
CA THR A 87 -34.47 -31.24 11.57
C THR A 87 -33.22 -31.60 12.39
N TYR A 88 -32.11 -31.93 11.72
CA TYR A 88 -30.81 -32.16 12.35
C TYR A 88 -30.25 -30.87 12.95
N GLU A 89 -30.30 -29.76 12.21
CA GLU A 89 -29.86 -28.45 12.69
C GLU A 89 -30.67 -27.98 13.90
N ARG A 90 -31.99 -28.17 13.89
CA ARG A 90 -32.85 -27.87 15.04
C ARG A 90 -32.42 -28.66 16.28
N LYS A 91 -32.21 -29.96 16.15
CA LYS A 91 -31.76 -30.82 17.26
C LYS A 91 -30.39 -30.40 17.78
N LEU A 92 -29.47 -30.03 16.88
CA LEU A 92 -28.13 -29.57 17.23
C LEU A 92 -28.17 -28.24 18.00
N TRP A 93 -29.05 -27.31 17.60
CA TRP A 93 -29.22 -26.04 18.29
C TRP A 93 -29.80 -26.22 19.71
N VAL A 94 -30.85 -27.05 19.85
CA VAL A 94 -31.43 -27.39 21.17
C VAL A 94 -30.39 -28.02 22.09
N LYS A 95 -29.57 -28.94 21.57
CA LYS A 95 -28.47 -29.56 22.32
C LYS A 95 -27.45 -28.53 22.80
N ARG A 96 -26.98 -27.63 21.92
CA ARG A 96 -26.05 -26.54 22.27
C ARG A 96 -26.65 -25.56 23.30
N ARG A 97 -27.93 -25.21 23.17
CA ARG A 97 -28.64 -24.36 24.13
C ARG A 97 -28.66 -25.02 25.52
N SER A 98 -29.04 -26.30 25.58
CA SER A 98 -29.03 -27.04 26.84
C SER A 98 -27.63 -27.17 27.44
N GLU A 99 -26.59 -27.41 26.63
CA GLU A 99 -25.20 -27.45 27.09
C GLU A 99 -24.73 -26.09 27.64
N SER A 100 -25.16 -24.99 27.03
CA SER A 100 -24.84 -23.63 27.49
C SER A 100 -25.61 -23.19 28.75
N GLU A 101 -26.79 -23.76 29.01
CA GLU A 101 -27.57 -23.49 30.25
C GLU A 101 -26.91 -24.09 31.50
N TYR A 102 -26.06 -25.12 31.35
CA TYR A 102 -25.31 -25.76 32.43
C TYR A 102 -23.87 -25.26 32.58
N ASP A 103 -23.40 -24.38 31.69
CA ASP A 103 -22.08 -23.76 31.80
C ASP A 103 -22.10 -22.65 32.87
N LEU A 104 -21.57 -22.97 34.05
CA LEU A 104 -21.51 -22.10 35.23
C LEU A 104 -20.85 -20.74 34.95
N GLU A 105 -19.94 -20.65 33.96
CA GLU A 105 -19.29 -19.40 33.57
C GLU A 105 -20.20 -18.46 32.76
N ALA A 106 -21.15 -18.98 31.99
CA ALA A 106 -22.14 -18.16 31.28
C ALA A 106 -23.14 -17.52 32.26
N ARG A 107 -23.45 -18.21 33.36
CA ARG A 107 -24.40 -17.75 34.38
C ARG A 107 -23.85 -16.62 35.25
N LYS A 108 -22.55 -16.66 35.57
CA LYS A 108 -21.86 -15.59 36.33
C LYS A 108 -21.79 -14.25 35.60
N LYS A 109 -21.84 -14.23 34.25
CA LYS A 109 -21.81 -12.99 33.46
C LYS A 109 -23.11 -12.18 33.51
N TYR A 110 -24.22 -12.75 34.00
CA TYR A 110 -25.54 -12.11 34.00
C TYR A 110 -26.24 -12.09 35.36
N THR A 111 -25.64 -12.64 36.42
CA THR A 111 -26.03 -12.32 37.80
C THR A 111 -25.40 -10.99 38.19
N PHE A 112 -26.22 -9.93 38.18
CA PHE A 112 -25.95 -8.70 38.92
C PHE A 112 -26.04 -8.95 40.43
#